data_AF-A0A968WKB6-F1
#
_entry.id   AF-A0A968WKB6-F1
#
_cell.length_a   1.000
_cell.length_b   1.000
_cell.length_c   1.000
_cell.angle_alpha   90.00
_cell.angle_beta   90.00
_cell.angle_gamma   90.00
#
_symmetry.space_group_name_H-M   'P 1'
#
loop_
_entity.id
_entity.type
_entity.pdbx_description
1 polymer ?
#
loop_
_entity_poly.entity_id
_entity_poly.type
_entity_poly.pdbx_seq_one_letter_code
_entity_poly.pdbx_strand_id
1 'polypeptide(L)'
;MLESFETFYQSLMQFNPASHIILTVSPVRHLKDTLVLNSVSKSVLRLACHTLSTRHNNVHYFPSYEIMIDDLRDYRFYKSDMIHPTEQAESMIWDQFAPCYFDAPTRRFLAEWTSLRASLSHRPFHPSSAGHQQFLKKLLQRLEELNSHVDVNSEIADVKSRLI
;
A
#
# COMPACT_ATOMS: atom_id res chain seq x y z
N MET A 1 -11.94 9.19 -20.97
CA MET A 1 -11.28 9.11 -19.64
C MET A 1 -11.80 10.19 -18.71
N LEU A 2 -11.60 11.48 -19.02
CA LEU A 2 -12.06 12.58 -18.16
C LEU A 2 -13.58 12.58 -17.96
N GLU A 3 -14.36 12.42 -19.03
CA GLU A 3 -15.84 12.36 -18.93
C GLU A 3 -16.30 11.18 -18.06
N SER A 4 -15.74 9.99 -18.29
CA SER A 4 -16.06 8.79 -17.51
C SER A 4 -15.71 8.98 -16.03
N PHE A 5 -14.57 9.62 -15.73
CA PHE A 5 -14.20 9.95 -14.36
C PHE A 5 -15.18 10.96 -13.76
N GLU A 6 -15.62 11.96 -14.52
CA GLU A 6 -16.55 12.96 -14.03
C GLU A 6 -17.90 12.33 -13.68
N THR A 7 -18.41 11.42 -14.50
CA THR A 7 -19.61 10.66 -14.16
C THR A 7 -19.44 9.88 -12.86
N PHE A 8 -18.33 9.16 -12.70
CA PHE A 8 -17.99 8.46 -11.46
C PHE A 8 -17.91 9.42 -10.26
N TYR A 9 -17.23 10.55 -10.43
CA TYR A 9 -17.05 11.56 -9.39
C TYR A 9 -18.39 12.10 -8.91
N GLN A 10 -19.29 12.47 -9.83
CA GLN A 10 -20.62 12.97 -9.47
C GLN A 10 -21.43 11.91 -8.69
N SER A 11 -21.40 10.65 -9.12
CA SER A 11 -22.03 9.56 -8.38
C SER A 11 -21.43 9.35 -6.98
N LEU A 12 -20.10 9.41 -6.86
CA LEU A 12 -19.43 9.27 -5.57
C LEU A 12 -19.76 10.43 -4.64
N MET A 13 -19.77 11.67 -5.14
CA MET A 13 -20.09 12.86 -4.35
C MET A 13 -21.55 12.88 -3.91
N GLN A 14 -22.47 12.35 -4.73
CA GLN A 14 -23.86 12.18 -4.32
C GLN A 14 -24.01 11.14 -3.20
N PHE A 15 -23.22 10.07 -3.24
CA PHE A 15 -23.25 9.01 -2.24
C PHE A 15 -22.54 9.40 -0.93
N ASN A 16 -21.35 9.98 -1.03
CA ASN A 16 -20.54 10.40 0.11
C ASN A 16 -19.70 11.66 -0.25
N PRO A 17 -20.22 12.87 0.01
CA PRO A 17 -19.52 14.14 -0.25
C PRO A 17 -18.22 14.32 0.54
N ALA A 18 -18.04 13.60 1.64
CA ALA A 18 -16.82 13.68 2.47
C ALA A 18 -15.66 12.84 1.91
N SER A 19 -15.87 12.10 0.81
CA SER A 19 -14.84 11.25 0.22
C SER A 19 -13.71 12.10 -0.38
N HIS A 20 -12.48 11.65 -0.18
CA HIS A 20 -11.31 12.13 -0.89
C HIS A 20 -10.83 11.08 -1.90
N ILE A 21 -10.41 11.52 -3.08
CA ILE A 21 -9.86 10.65 -4.11
C ILE A 21 -8.37 10.94 -4.25
N ILE A 22 -7.54 9.90 -4.18
CA ILE A 22 -6.10 10.02 -4.44
C ILE A 22 -5.80 9.32 -5.75
N LEU A 23 -5.33 10.09 -6.72
CA LEU A 23 -4.87 9.61 -8.02
C LEU A 23 -3.35 9.39 -7.97
N THR A 24 -2.87 8.37 -8.66
CA THR A 24 -1.44 8.20 -8.91
C THR A 24 -1.23 7.53 -10.27
N VAL A 25 -0.12 7.85 -10.92
CA VAL A 25 0.32 7.07 -12.08
C VAL A 25 1.27 5.98 -11.57
N SER A 26 1.07 4.74 -12.01
CA SER A 26 1.94 3.64 -11.59
C SER A 26 3.36 3.83 -12.15
N PRO A 27 4.43 3.56 -11.36
CA PRO A 27 5.81 3.61 -11.82
C PRO A 27 6.24 2.44 -12.72
N VAL A 28 5.38 1.44 -12.91
CA VAL A 28 5.68 0.24 -13.71
C VAL A 28 5.88 0.60 -15.18
N ARG A 29 6.96 0.07 -15.78
CA ARG A 29 7.31 0.27 -17.21
C ARG A 29 6.59 -0.73 -18.11
N HIS A 30 5.73 -0.25 -19.01
CA HIS A 30 5.04 -1.10 -19.98
C HIS A 30 5.90 -1.33 -21.23
N LEU A 31 6.90 -2.22 -21.12
CA LEU A 31 7.88 -2.46 -22.20
C LEU A 31 7.28 -3.17 -23.43
N LYS A 32 6.14 -3.87 -23.28
CA LYS A 32 5.44 -4.53 -24.40
C LYS A 32 5.00 -3.53 -25.48
N ASP A 33 4.75 -2.28 -25.09
CA ASP A 33 4.31 -1.21 -25.99
C ASP A 33 5.47 -0.31 -26.47
N THR A 34 6.72 -0.70 -26.25
CA THR A 34 7.93 0.14 -26.43
C THR A 34 8.06 1.28 -25.41
N LEU A 35 9.30 1.75 -25.20
CA LEU A 35 9.58 2.88 -24.30
C LEU A 35 8.91 4.18 -24.74
N VAL A 36 8.71 4.37 -26.04
CA VAL A 36 8.09 5.57 -26.61
C VAL A 36 6.60 5.60 -26.26
N LEU A 37 5.84 4.53 -26.51
CA LEU A 37 4.41 4.52 -26.16
C LEU A 37 4.19 4.45 -24.65
N ASN A 38 5.09 3.84 -23.88
CA ASN A 38 5.06 3.95 -22.42
C ASN A 38 5.15 5.43 -22.00
N SER A 39 6.06 6.20 -22.59
CA SER A 39 6.20 7.63 -22.25
C SER A 39 4.95 8.43 -22.62
N VAL A 40 4.38 8.20 -23.80
CA VAL A 40 3.14 8.86 -24.26
C VAL A 40 1.96 8.49 -23.36
N SER A 41 1.77 7.22 -23.03
CA SER A 41 0.65 6.78 -22.18
C SER A 41 0.77 7.36 -20.77
N LYS A 42 1.97 7.38 -20.17
CA LYS A 42 2.20 8.01 -18.86
C LYS A 42 1.96 9.52 -18.92
N SER A 43 2.39 10.22 -19.98
CA SER A 43 2.13 11.67 -20.10
C SER A 43 0.64 11.98 -20.21
N VAL A 44 -0.14 11.18 -20.94
CA VAL A 44 -1.60 11.30 -21.02
C VAL A 44 -2.25 11.08 -19.65
N LEU A 45 -1.86 10.02 -18.93
CA LEU A 45 -2.37 9.75 -17.58
C LEU A 45 -2.00 10.87 -16.60
N ARG A 46 -0.80 11.43 -16.72
CA ARG A 46 -0.35 12.54 -15.89
C ARG A 46 -1.15 13.81 -16.14
N LEU A 47 -1.39 14.16 -17.40
CA LEU A 47 -2.25 15.29 -17.76
C LEU A 47 -3.68 15.09 -17.23
N ALA A 48 -4.23 13.87 -17.33
CA ALA A 48 -5.54 13.56 -16.79
C ALA A 48 -5.58 13.75 -15.26
N CYS A 49 -4.61 13.19 -14.53
CA CYS A 49 -4.52 13.36 -13.07
C CYS A 49 -4.40 14.83 -12.67
N HIS A 50 -3.54 15.59 -13.36
CA HIS A 50 -3.37 17.02 -13.10
C HIS A 50 -4.69 17.76 -13.30
N THR A 51 -5.33 17.59 -14.46
CA THR A 51 -6.61 18.22 -14.80
C THR A 51 -7.69 17.93 -13.75
N LEU A 52 -7.82 16.67 -13.32
CA LEU A 52 -8.82 16.26 -12.34
C LEU A 52 -8.53 16.85 -10.95
N SER A 53 -7.28 16.81 -10.51
CA SER A 53 -6.86 17.40 -9.22
C SER A 53 -7.00 18.92 -9.17
N THR A 54 -6.87 19.61 -10.31
CA THR A 54 -7.10 21.07 -10.39
C THR A 54 -8.58 21.45 -10.45
N ARG A 55 -9.44 20.54 -10.93
CA ARG A 55 -10.87 20.80 -11.10
C ARG A 55 -11.66 20.57 -9.81
N HIS A 56 -11.18 19.67 -8.95
CA HIS A 56 -11.90 19.23 -7.75
C HIS A 56 -11.00 19.28 -6.52
N ASN A 57 -11.39 20.03 -5.49
CA ASN A 57 -10.58 20.28 -4.29
C ASN A 57 -10.32 19.02 -3.44
N ASN A 58 -11.15 17.99 -3.54
CA ASN A 58 -11.01 16.72 -2.82
C ASN A 58 -10.34 15.62 -3.66
N VAL A 59 -9.85 15.95 -4.86
CA VAL A 59 -9.07 15.05 -5.71
C VAL A 59 -7.60 15.44 -5.64
N HIS A 60 -6.78 14.51 -5.18
CA HIS A 60 -5.34 14.71 -4.95
C HIS A 60 -4.52 13.86 -5.90
N TYR A 61 -3.29 14.28 -6.21
CA TYR A 61 -2.33 13.46 -6.93
C TYR A 61 -1.15 13.08 -6.03
N PHE A 62 -0.90 11.79 -5.87
CA PHE A 62 0.31 11.27 -5.21
C PHE A 62 1.37 10.92 -6.27
N PRO A 63 2.61 11.44 -6.16
CA PRO A 63 3.61 11.36 -7.22
C PRO A 63 4.45 10.07 -7.20
N SER A 64 3.84 8.88 -7.09
CA SER A 64 4.62 7.62 -7.05
C SER A 64 5.39 7.34 -8.34
N TYR A 65 4.88 7.81 -9.49
CA TYR A 65 5.57 7.73 -10.77
C TYR A 65 6.86 8.54 -10.74
N GLU A 66 6.77 9.82 -10.36
CA GLU A 66 7.89 10.75 -10.28
C GLU A 66 8.94 10.31 -9.25
N ILE A 67 8.51 9.90 -8.05
CA ILE A 67 9.40 9.34 -7.04
C ILE A 67 10.22 8.18 -7.63
N MET A 68 9.59 7.29 -8.40
CA MET A 68 10.33 6.18 -9.00
C MET A 68 11.32 6.64 -10.08
N ILE A 69 10.91 7.53 -10.99
CA ILE A 69 11.74 7.87 -12.16
C ILE A 69 12.84 8.88 -11.84
N ASP A 70 12.67 9.70 -10.79
CA ASP A 70 13.60 10.75 -10.41
C ASP A 70 14.37 10.40 -9.13
N ASP A 71 13.69 10.14 -8.01
CA ASP A 71 14.37 9.86 -6.72
C ASP A 71 14.94 8.43 -6.65
N LEU A 72 14.21 7.44 -7.19
CA LEU A 72 14.56 6.01 -7.16
C LEU A 72 15.00 5.50 -8.54
N ARG A 73 15.64 6.36 -9.32
CA ARG A 73 15.96 6.09 -10.74
C ARG A 73 16.91 4.92 -10.97
N ASP A 74 17.76 4.61 -9.99
CA ASP A 74 18.80 3.58 -10.09
C ASP A 74 18.19 2.18 -10.37
N TYR A 75 18.84 1.41 -11.23
CA TYR A 75 18.40 0.05 -11.58
C TYR A 75 18.26 -0.89 -10.38
N ARG A 76 18.97 -0.63 -9.27
CA ARG A 76 18.81 -1.36 -8.00
C ARG A 76 17.38 -1.33 -7.47
N PHE A 77 16.59 -0.34 -7.87
CA PHE A 77 15.21 -0.19 -7.45
C PHE A 77 14.23 -0.94 -8.35
N TYR A 78 14.69 -1.52 -9.46
CA TYR A 78 13.89 -2.40 -10.31
C TYR A 78 14.18 -3.88 -10.01
N LYS A 79 13.14 -4.71 -10.07
CA LYS A 79 13.25 -6.18 -10.03
C LYS A 79 14.03 -6.66 -11.26
N SER A 80 14.38 -7.95 -11.27
CA SER A 80 15.15 -8.58 -12.36
C SER A 80 14.50 -8.45 -13.74
N ASP A 81 13.19 -8.19 -13.82
CA ASP A 81 12.46 -7.92 -15.05
C ASP A 81 12.65 -6.49 -15.59
N MET A 82 13.32 -5.62 -14.85
CA MET A 82 13.59 -4.22 -15.18
C MET A 82 12.33 -3.36 -15.37
N ILE A 83 11.18 -3.86 -14.91
CA ILE A 83 9.84 -3.28 -15.11
C ILE A 83 9.22 -2.88 -13.78
N HIS A 84 9.27 -3.78 -12.80
CA HIS A 84 8.59 -3.60 -11.53
C HIS A 84 9.54 -3.04 -10.46
N PRO A 85 9.05 -2.19 -9.56
CA PRO A 85 9.82 -1.77 -8.40
C PRO A 85 10.18 -2.97 -7.50
N THR A 86 11.33 -2.89 -6.85
CA THR A 86 11.73 -3.79 -5.75
C THR A 86 10.91 -3.51 -4.49
N GLU A 87 10.90 -4.46 -3.55
CA GLU A 87 10.29 -4.26 -2.23
C GLU A 87 10.88 -3.04 -1.51
N GLN A 88 12.19 -2.77 -1.69
CA GLN A 88 12.82 -1.57 -1.16
C GLN A 88 12.19 -0.29 -1.74
N ALA A 89 12.00 -0.23 -3.05
CA ALA A 89 11.38 0.92 -3.70
C ALA A 89 9.90 1.07 -3.28
N GLU A 90 9.16 -0.04 -3.20
CA GLU A 90 7.78 -0.06 -2.70
C GLU A 90 7.71 0.49 -1.26
N SER A 91 8.62 0.08 -0.38
CA SER A 91 8.70 0.59 1.00
C SER A 91 9.01 2.09 1.04
N MET A 92 9.97 2.56 0.24
CA MET A 92 10.33 3.98 0.23
C MET A 92 9.19 4.86 -0.28
N ILE A 93 8.44 4.39 -1.30
CA ILE A 93 7.23 5.08 -1.76
C ILE A 93 6.15 5.08 -0.68
N TRP A 94 5.97 3.96 0.03
CA TRP A 94 5.02 3.84 1.14
C TRP A 94 5.35 4.79 2.29
N ASP A 95 6.63 4.94 2.62
CA ASP A 95 7.11 5.85 3.67
C ASP A 95 6.85 7.33 3.34
N GLN A 96 6.75 7.66 2.05
CA GLN A 96 6.30 8.99 1.60
C GLN A 96 4.76 9.10 1.55
N PHE A 97 4.06 8.03 1.19
CA PHE A 97 2.60 8.01 1.07
C PHE A 97 1.90 8.13 2.43
N ALA A 98 2.29 7.27 3.38
CA ALA A 98 1.64 7.17 4.69
C ALA A 98 1.53 8.50 5.46
N PRO A 99 2.57 9.34 5.58
CA PRO A 99 2.45 10.61 6.29
C PRO A 99 1.56 11.63 5.58
N CYS A 100 1.39 11.52 4.25
CA CYS A 100 0.54 12.42 3.48
C CYS A 100 -0.96 12.19 3.73
N TYR A 101 -1.37 10.93 3.94
CA TYR A 101 -2.78 10.56 3.87
C TYR A 101 -3.32 9.78 5.07
N PHE A 102 -2.46 9.27 5.95
CA PHE A 102 -2.89 8.60 7.17
C PHE A 102 -2.71 9.50 8.36
N ASP A 103 -3.68 9.49 9.28
CA ASP A 103 -3.57 10.19 10.55
C ASP A 103 -2.63 9.47 11.53
N ALA A 104 -2.34 10.11 12.67
CA ALA A 104 -1.45 9.52 13.67
C ALA A 104 -1.96 8.19 14.25
N PRO A 105 -3.26 8.01 14.55
CA PRO A 105 -3.83 6.69 14.88
C PRO A 105 -3.55 5.61 13.82
N THR A 106 -3.87 5.86 12.54
CA THR A 106 -3.66 4.88 11.46
C THR A 106 -2.19 4.54 11.29
N ARG A 107 -1.28 5.52 11.35
CA ARG A 107 0.17 5.24 11.26
C ARG A 107 0.67 4.38 12.43
N ARG A 108 0.17 4.61 13.66
CA ARG A 108 0.49 3.76 14.82
C ARG A 108 -0.02 2.34 14.62
N PHE A 109 -1.26 2.19 14.17
CA PHE A 109 -1.83 0.89 13.82
C PHE A 109 -0.98 0.17 12.76
N LEU A 110 -0.58 0.83 11.68
CA LEU A 110 0.23 0.23 10.63
C LEU A 110 1.60 -0.25 11.14
N ALA A 111 2.24 0.51 12.03
CA ALA A 111 3.49 0.09 12.66
C ALA A 111 3.31 -1.17 13.53
N GLU A 112 2.25 -1.22 14.34
CA GLU A 112 1.91 -2.39 15.14
C GLU A 112 1.59 -3.61 14.26
N TRP A 113 0.74 -3.42 13.25
CA TRP A 113 0.38 -4.45 12.29
C TRP A 113 1.59 -5.01 11.55
N THR A 114 2.54 -4.16 11.17
CA THR A 114 3.79 -4.58 10.51
C THR A 114 4.62 -5.50 11.42
N SER A 115 4.74 -5.15 12.71
CA SER A 115 5.39 -5.99 13.73
C SER A 115 4.68 -7.33 13.93
N LEU A 116 3.33 -7.33 13.96
CA LEU A 116 2.52 -8.53 14.09
C LEU A 116 2.66 -9.44 12.88
N ARG A 117 2.61 -8.89 11.67
CA ARG A 117 2.76 -9.64 10.42
C ARG A 117 4.13 -10.32 10.32
N ALA A 118 5.20 -9.63 10.75
CA ALA A 118 6.53 -10.21 10.86
C ALA A 118 6.60 -11.35 11.91
N SER A 119 5.85 -11.21 13.00
CA SER A 119 5.75 -12.25 14.03
C SER A 119 4.96 -13.48 13.54
N LEU A 120 3.90 -13.26 12.76
CA LEU A 120 3.06 -14.31 12.17
C LEU A 120 3.82 -15.14 11.12
N SER A 121 4.71 -14.51 10.36
CA SER A 121 5.52 -15.17 9.33
C SER A 121 6.72 -15.94 9.89
N HIS A 122 7.04 -15.78 11.19
CA HIS A 122 8.15 -16.46 11.83
C HIS A 122 7.97 -17.99 11.83
N ARG A 123 8.98 -18.71 11.33
CA ARG A 123 9.01 -20.18 11.28
C ARG A 123 9.98 -20.73 12.34
N PRO A 124 9.48 -21.34 13.43
CA PRO A 124 10.35 -21.86 14.50
C PRO A 124 11.08 -23.14 14.08
N PHE A 125 12.32 -23.32 14.54
CA PHE A 125 13.04 -24.60 14.42
C PHE A 125 12.50 -25.68 15.37
N HIS A 126 12.03 -25.29 16.56
CA HIS A 126 11.44 -26.18 17.56
C HIS A 126 10.05 -25.66 17.99
N PRO A 127 8.97 -26.01 17.26
CA PRO A 127 7.62 -25.50 17.53
C PRO A 127 7.11 -25.83 18.94
N SER A 128 7.44 -27.01 19.47
CA SER A 128 7.00 -27.46 20.79
C SER A 128 7.85 -26.91 21.95
N SER A 129 8.86 -26.10 21.67
CA SER A 129 9.70 -25.52 22.74
C SER A 129 8.89 -24.57 23.62
N ALA A 130 9.18 -24.57 24.93
CA ALA A 130 8.50 -23.68 25.88
C ALA A 130 8.61 -22.20 25.50
N GLY A 131 9.77 -21.78 24.97
CA GLY A 131 9.98 -20.42 24.50
C GLY A 131 9.10 -20.06 23.30
N HIS A 132 8.98 -20.94 22.32
CA HIS A 132 8.10 -20.68 21.17
C HIS A 132 6.62 -20.67 21.56
N GLN A 133 6.18 -21.60 22.42
CA GLN A 133 4.81 -21.62 22.91
C GLN A 133 4.47 -20.36 23.73
N GLN A 134 5.42 -19.83 24.53
CA GLN A 134 5.24 -18.56 25.21
C GLN A 134 5.18 -17.37 24.23
N PHE A 135 5.98 -17.38 23.17
CA PHE A 135 5.90 -16.40 22.09
C PHE A 135 4.52 -16.42 21.41
N LEU A 136 4.00 -17.59 21.05
CA LEU A 136 2.67 -17.73 20.44
C LEU A 136 1.55 -17.22 21.35
N LYS A 137 1.62 -17.49 22.66
CA LYS A 137 0.66 -16.95 23.63
C LYS A 137 0.67 -15.42 23.68
N LYS A 138 1.86 -14.80 23.67
CA LYS A 138 1.99 -13.33 23.61
C LYS A 138 1.48 -12.77 22.28
N LEU A 139 1.78 -13.45 21.17
CA LEU A 139 1.29 -13.05 19.85
C LEU A 139 -0.24 -13.10 19.79
N LEU A 140 -0.83 -14.19 20.31
CA LEU A 140 -2.28 -14.34 20.39
C LEU A 140 -2.92 -13.22 21.20
N GLN A 141 -2.38 -12.89 22.38
CA GLN A 141 -2.90 -11.81 23.21
C GLN A 141 -2.92 -10.48 22.44
N ARG A 142 -1.84 -10.13 21.73
CA ARG A 142 -1.79 -8.90 20.93
C ARG A 142 -2.82 -8.89 19.80
N LEU A 143 -3.07 -10.04 19.15
CA LEU A 143 -4.11 -10.15 18.13
C LEU A 143 -5.51 -10.01 18.71
N GLU A 144 -5.77 -10.58 19.89
CA GLU A 144 -7.06 -10.44 20.58
C GLU A 144 -7.31 -8.99 21.01
N GLU A 145 -6.28 -8.27 21.47
CA GLU A 145 -6.34 -6.82 21.73
C GLU A 145 -6.67 -6.03 20.43
N LEU A 146 -6.01 -6.36 19.32
CA LEU A 146 -6.20 -5.69 18.03
C LEU A 146 -7.57 -5.98 17.39
N ASN A 147 -8.15 -7.15 17.67
CA ASN A 147 -9.45 -7.59 17.10
C ASN A 147 -10.61 -6.67 17.47
N SER A 148 -10.46 -5.86 18.52
CA SER A 148 -11.42 -4.83 18.91
C SER A 148 -11.49 -3.67 17.91
N HIS A 149 -10.47 -3.50 17.07
CA HIS A 149 -10.32 -2.40 16.13
C HIS A 149 -10.36 -2.83 14.66
N VAL A 150 -9.83 -4.02 14.34
CA VAL A 150 -9.79 -4.59 12.98
C VAL A 150 -9.99 -6.10 13.06
N ASP A 151 -10.77 -6.67 12.15
CA ASP A 151 -10.99 -8.12 12.10
C ASP A 151 -9.68 -8.86 11.78
N VAL A 152 -9.18 -9.61 12.77
CA VAL A 152 -7.99 -10.47 12.67
C VAL A 152 -8.31 -11.90 13.12
N ASN A 153 -9.57 -12.32 12.98
CA ASN A 153 -10.02 -13.64 13.43
C ASN A 153 -9.29 -14.79 12.70
N SER A 154 -8.88 -14.56 11.45
CA SER A 154 -8.15 -15.57 10.67
C SER A 154 -6.74 -15.82 11.23
N GLU A 155 -6.05 -14.76 11.63
CA GLU A 155 -4.73 -14.77 12.24
C GLU A 155 -4.78 -15.37 13.64
N ILE A 156 -5.82 -15.04 14.41
CA ILE A 156 -6.09 -15.66 15.71
C ILE A 156 -6.26 -17.18 15.57
N ALA A 157 -7.06 -17.63 14.60
CA ALA A 157 -7.28 -19.06 14.35
C ALA A 157 -5.98 -19.78 13.94
N ASP A 158 -5.19 -19.16 13.07
CA ASP A 158 -3.87 -19.67 12.66
C ASP A 158 -2.92 -19.82 13.86
N VAL A 159 -2.77 -18.78 14.71
CA VAL A 159 -1.91 -18.87 15.90
C VAL A 159 -2.42 -19.93 16.89
N LYS A 160 -3.74 -20.03 17.09
CA LYS A 160 -4.34 -21.07 17.95
C LYS A 160 -4.03 -22.48 17.45
N SER A 161 -4.00 -22.70 16.13
CA SER A 161 -3.66 -24.01 15.55
C SER A 161 -2.21 -24.44 15.78
N ARG A 162 -1.31 -23.49 16.10
CA ARG A 162 0.12 -23.73 16.34
C ARG A 162 0.46 -23.95 17.83
N LEU A 163 -0.50 -23.70 18.72
CA LEU A 163 -0.36 -23.97 20.15
C LEU A 163 -0.51 -25.47 20.42
N ILE A 164 0.32 -25.99 21.33
CA ILE A 164 0.35 -27.41 21.72
C ILE A 164 0.17 -27.52 23.23
#